data_AF-A0AAD7CY10-F1
#
_entry.id   AF-A0AAD7CY10-F1
#
_cell.length_a   1.000
_cell.length_b   1.000
_cell.length_c   1.000
_cell.angle_alpha   90.00
_cell.angle_beta   90.00
_cell.angle_gamma   90.00
#
_symmetry.space_group_name_H-M   'P 1'
#
loop_
_entity.id
_entity.type
_entity.pdbx_description
1 polymer ?
#
loop_
_entity_poly.entity_id
_entity_poly.type
_entity_poly.pdbx_seq_one_letter_code
_entity_poly.pdbx_strand_id
1 'polypeptide(L)'
;MPRLFLCDLPQEILLEVLTLLDGKSLLLSCPSVCRLWKNIIDSSTDIQYTLELWADGFIVGASGNSSAVEKLKALHERRRAWLSLNWSSRTVIPIDPTSRAYELVDGVFAQLNVGIQSFTAVWLPSALDHVPKTTSNSDLGIDPRDFVIDPTQDLVAFVYEHPEDSANVECRTLLSLKPHPLATLPLISFPVTDFPLGPLCVDLADDVIGLFFASSGRVVLLNWRTGRIIADIASPDSFAWSFSLLSPRAFILGHGAGSGELQIWSFEDNVPNHVASLQLPRVIEDGTLEYLVTHSGSFRAKPAVGKSFSKSNERRLCVVSLEYADENYSLFIPHRHFQKYLSKTGGDIIVPWDDWGPQYSRMLLGMPNRWLRYVHGERVVLPPTHRHPNVIEILDFGMSAFRPGANVDMLQAQSTCELHAEPSTIIDDAGTFEDDVTTSLPYRRIVRWMDQAHPIFLIDEDQLIGVNDSESQITVYTF
;
A
#
# COMPACT_ATOMS: atom_id res chain seq x y z
N MET A 1 -55.42 1.96 -3.68
CA MET A 1 -54.35 1.05 -3.21
C MET A 1 -53.87 1.55 -1.86
N PRO A 2 -53.65 0.69 -0.85
CA PRO A 2 -53.00 1.12 0.39
C PRO A 2 -51.58 1.57 0.08
N ARG A 3 -51.12 2.67 0.67
CA ARG A 3 -49.70 3.05 0.65
C ARG A 3 -48.99 2.14 1.64
N LEU A 4 -48.11 1.26 1.15
CA LEU A 4 -47.13 0.56 1.99
C LEU A 4 -46.01 1.55 2.31
N PHE A 5 -45.72 1.77 3.58
CA PHE A 5 -44.51 2.48 3.97
C PHE A 5 -43.37 1.48 4.15
N LEU A 6 -42.14 1.92 3.86
CA LEU A 6 -40.96 1.06 3.98
C LEU A 6 -40.82 0.49 5.40
N CYS A 7 -41.19 1.26 6.43
CA CYS A 7 -41.19 0.85 7.83
C CYS A 7 -42.25 -0.19 8.20
N ASP A 8 -43.22 -0.47 7.31
CA ASP A 8 -44.25 -1.50 7.53
C ASP A 8 -43.79 -2.89 7.07
N LEU A 9 -42.59 -2.99 6.46
CA LEU A 9 -42.01 -4.27 6.06
C LEU A 9 -41.56 -5.08 7.29
N PRO A 10 -41.57 -6.42 7.19
CA PRO A 10 -40.99 -7.28 8.22
C PRO A 10 -39.53 -6.91 8.54
N GLN A 11 -39.14 -7.10 9.79
CA GLN A 11 -37.80 -6.72 10.26
C GLN A 11 -36.69 -7.41 9.48
N GLU A 12 -36.91 -8.64 9.03
CA GLU A 12 -35.98 -9.42 8.21
C GLU A 12 -35.73 -8.74 6.85
N ILE A 13 -36.78 -8.16 6.24
CA ILE A 13 -36.65 -7.44 4.97
C ILE A 13 -35.96 -6.11 5.18
N LEU A 14 -36.29 -5.40 6.27
CA LEU A 14 -35.58 -4.17 6.63
C LEU A 14 -34.09 -4.43 6.89
N LEU A 15 -33.75 -5.53 7.54
CA LEU A 15 -32.37 -5.94 7.76
C LEU A 15 -31.65 -6.17 6.43
N GLU A 16 -32.24 -6.93 5.50
CA GLU A 16 -31.66 -7.17 4.17
C GLU A 16 -31.54 -5.89 3.33
N VAL A 17 -32.46 -4.93 3.48
CA VAL A 17 -32.33 -3.63 2.81
C VAL A 17 -31.15 -2.84 3.40
N LEU A 18 -30.98 -2.87 4.72
CA LEU A 18 -29.90 -2.17 5.40
C LEU A 18 -28.53 -2.77 5.08
N THR A 19 -28.41 -4.09 4.94
CA THR A 19 -27.13 -4.75 4.59
C THR A 19 -26.62 -4.40 3.19
N LEU A 20 -27.47 -3.85 2.32
CA LEU A 20 -27.10 -3.35 1.00
C LEU A 20 -26.53 -1.92 1.02
N LEU A 21 -26.60 -1.22 2.15
CA LEU A 21 -26.12 0.15 2.28
C LEU A 21 -24.64 0.18 2.70
N ASP A 22 -23.94 1.23 2.29
CA ASP A 22 -22.56 1.45 2.70
C ASP A 22 -22.48 1.86 4.19
N GLY A 23 -21.32 1.63 4.80
CA GLY A 23 -21.14 1.92 6.23
C GLY A 23 -21.40 3.39 6.59
N LYS A 24 -21.14 4.33 5.66
CA LYS A 24 -21.45 5.75 5.86
C LYS A 24 -22.95 5.98 5.98
N SER A 25 -23.76 5.44 5.07
CA SER A 25 -25.21 5.57 5.11
C SER A 25 -25.80 4.86 6.32
N LEU A 26 -25.30 3.67 6.65
CA LEU A 26 -25.71 2.92 7.85
C LEU A 26 -25.46 3.70 9.14
N LEU A 27 -24.33 4.40 9.24
CA LEU A 27 -23.96 5.10 10.46
C LEU A 27 -24.57 6.50 10.58
N LEU A 28 -24.61 7.27 9.49
CA LEU A 28 -24.99 8.69 9.53
C LEU A 28 -26.44 8.92 9.12
N SER A 29 -26.87 8.28 8.04
CA SER A 29 -28.16 8.58 7.41
C SER A 29 -29.29 7.77 8.04
N CYS A 30 -29.12 6.45 8.15
CA CYS A 30 -30.18 5.53 8.59
C CYS A 30 -30.71 5.81 10.01
N PRO A 31 -29.87 6.11 11.02
CA PRO A 31 -30.36 6.40 12.37
C PRO A 31 -31.18 7.69 12.44
N SER A 32 -31.03 8.59 11.46
CA SER A 32 -31.81 9.83 11.37
C SER A 32 -33.21 9.64 10.76
N VAL A 33 -33.45 8.51 10.08
CA VAL A 33 -34.73 8.22 9.40
C VAL A 33 -35.83 7.92 10.43
N CYS A 34 -35.62 6.93 11.30
CA CYS A 34 -36.54 6.60 12.38
C CYS A 34 -35.90 5.73 13.48
N ARG A 35 -36.58 5.61 14.63
CA ARG A 35 -36.10 4.79 15.77
C ARG A 35 -36.06 3.30 15.45
N LEU A 36 -36.95 2.79 14.59
CA LEU A 36 -36.96 1.38 14.19
C LEU A 36 -35.65 1.00 13.50
N TRP A 37 -35.21 1.81 12.53
CA TRP A 37 -33.98 1.58 11.79
C TRP A 37 -32.76 1.66 12.69
N LYS A 38 -32.70 2.67 13.56
CA LYS A 38 -31.66 2.78 14.58
C LYS A 38 -31.60 1.52 15.46
N ASN A 39 -32.74 1.03 15.95
CA ASN A 39 -32.78 -0.17 16.78
C ASN A 39 -32.31 -1.42 16.03
N ILE A 40 -32.67 -1.59 14.76
CA ILE A 40 -32.20 -2.71 13.93
C ILE A 40 -30.69 -2.64 13.76
N ILE A 41 -30.15 -1.46 13.46
CA ILE A 41 -28.70 -1.23 13.31
C ILE A 41 -27.97 -1.55 14.61
N ASP A 42 -28.45 -1.04 15.74
CA ASP A 42 -27.80 -1.19 17.05
C ASP A 42 -27.87 -2.64 17.58
N SER A 43 -28.89 -3.42 17.19
CA SER A 43 -29.10 -4.79 17.69
C SER A 43 -28.60 -5.90 16.76
N SER A 44 -28.37 -5.60 15.48
CA SER A 44 -27.93 -6.60 14.50
C SER A 44 -26.41 -6.74 14.47
N THR A 45 -25.91 -7.93 14.80
CA THR A 45 -24.48 -8.25 14.70
C THR A 45 -23.94 -8.14 13.27
N ASP A 46 -24.73 -8.49 12.25
CA ASP A 46 -24.31 -8.40 10.85
C ASP A 46 -24.09 -6.95 10.41
N ILE A 47 -24.99 -6.05 10.83
CA ILE A 47 -24.84 -4.62 10.58
C ILE A 47 -23.65 -4.06 11.38
N GLN A 48 -23.52 -4.43 12.65
CA GLN A 48 -22.37 -4.00 13.47
C GLN A 48 -21.04 -4.47 12.86
N TYR A 49 -20.97 -5.71 12.37
CA TYR A 49 -19.81 -6.22 11.66
C TYR A 49 -19.51 -5.40 10.39
N THR A 50 -20.53 -5.09 9.59
CA THR A 50 -20.39 -4.27 8.37
C THR A 50 -19.87 -2.85 8.71
N LEU A 51 -20.40 -2.23 9.77
CA LEU A 51 -19.96 -0.93 10.25
C LEU A 51 -18.51 -0.94 10.72
N GLU A 52 -18.08 -1.99 11.42
CA GLU A 52 -16.72 -2.12 11.94
C GLU A 52 -15.71 -2.39 10.82
N LEU A 53 -16.07 -3.22 9.83
CA LEU A 53 -15.27 -3.39 8.61
C LEU A 53 -15.07 -2.06 7.90
N TRP A 54 -16.16 -1.32 7.66
CA TRP A 54 -16.10 -0.02 7.00
C TRP A 54 -15.25 0.98 7.79
N ALA A 55 -15.42 1.05 9.12
CA ALA A 55 -14.65 1.91 10.00
C ALA A 55 -13.14 1.64 9.87
N ASP A 56 -12.74 0.37 9.88
CA ASP A 56 -11.34 -0.04 9.76
C ASP A 56 -10.83 -0.09 8.31
N GLY A 57 -11.70 0.16 7.33
CA GLY A 57 -11.35 0.17 5.91
C GLY A 57 -11.14 -1.22 5.30
N PHE A 58 -11.86 -2.21 5.79
CA PHE A 58 -11.86 -3.58 5.27
C PHE A 58 -13.08 -3.83 4.39
N ILE A 59 -12.92 -4.78 3.47
CA ILE A 59 -13.99 -5.38 2.67
C ILE A 59 -14.20 -6.83 3.11
N VAL A 60 -15.37 -7.37 2.80
CA VAL A 60 -15.70 -8.78 3.05
C VAL A 60 -14.74 -9.66 2.24
N GLY A 61 -14.15 -10.65 2.90
CA GLY A 61 -13.21 -11.57 2.27
C GLY A 61 -13.91 -12.64 1.42
N ALA A 62 -13.14 -13.38 0.62
CA ALA A 62 -13.66 -14.32 -0.35
C ALA A 62 -14.19 -15.64 0.25
N SER A 63 -14.03 -15.88 1.56
CA SER A 63 -14.40 -17.18 2.16
C SER A 63 -14.58 -17.09 3.68
N GLY A 64 -15.64 -17.71 4.20
CA GLY A 64 -15.75 -18.05 5.62
C GLY A 64 -17.17 -18.36 6.07
N ASN A 65 -17.42 -19.63 6.42
CA ASN A 65 -18.64 -20.10 7.11
C ASN A 65 -18.75 -19.58 8.55
N SER A 66 -17.83 -18.71 8.99
CA SER A 66 -17.86 -18.12 10.32
C SER A 66 -19.06 -17.19 10.46
N SER A 67 -19.70 -17.28 11.62
CA SER A 67 -20.78 -16.39 12.03
C SER A 67 -20.30 -14.93 12.11
N ALA A 68 -21.20 -13.96 11.97
CA ALA A 68 -20.85 -12.54 12.13
C ALA A 68 -20.29 -12.23 13.53
N VAL A 69 -20.69 -12.98 14.56
CA VAL A 69 -20.14 -12.86 15.92
C VAL A 69 -18.64 -13.19 15.94
N GLU A 70 -18.24 -14.30 15.31
CA GLU A 70 -16.83 -14.71 15.24
C GLU A 70 -16.00 -13.72 14.42
N LYS A 71 -16.54 -13.27 13.28
CA LYS A 71 -15.87 -12.29 12.40
C LYS A 71 -15.67 -10.94 13.10
N LEU A 72 -16.70 -10.46 13.82
CA LEU A 72 -16.63 -9.23 14.61
C LEU A 72 -15.61 -9.35 15.75
N LYS A 73 -15.61 -10.49 16.45
CA LYS A 73 -14.62 -10.78 17.50
C LYS A 73 -13.19 -10.76 16.94
N ALA A 74 -12.95 -11.43 15.81
CA ALA A 74 -11.65 -11.46 15.15
C ALA A 74 -11.17 -10.06 14.73
N LEU A 75 -12.07 -9.22 14.21
CA LEU A 75 -11.76 -7.84 13.84
C LEU A 75 -11.35 -7.00 15.06
N HIS A 76 -12.06 -7.14 16.19
CA HIS A 76 -11.71 -6.45 17.44
C HIS A 76 -10.39 -6.95 18.05
N GLU A 77 -10.13 -8.25 18.01
CA GLU A 77 -8.86 -8.84 18.46
C GLU A 77 -7.70 -8.32 17.64
N ARG A 78 -7.83 -8.34 16.31
CA ARG A 78 -6.86 -7.78 15.38
C ARG A 78 -6.59 -6.29 15.65
N ARG A 79 -7.64 -5.48 15.83
CA ARG A 79 -7.49 -4.05 16.13
C ARG A 79 -6.69 -3.84 17.42
N ARG A 80 -7.00 -4.57 18.48
CA ARG A 80 -6.24 -4.51 19.74
C ARG A 80 -4.80 -4.96 19.56
N ALA A 81 -4.57 -6.05 18.81
CA ALA A 81 -3.25 -6.61 18.56
C ALA A 81 -2.33 -5.60 17.86
N TRP A 82 -2.81 -4.89 16.83
CA TRP A 82 -2.03 -3.84 16.17
C TRP A 82 -1.79 -2.62 17.07
N LEU A 83 -2.80 -2.18 17.81
CA LEU A 83 -2.69 -1.00 18.69
C LEU A 83 -1.75 -1.20 19.88
N SER A 84 -1.56 -2.44 20.34
CA SER A 84 -0.60 -2.79 21.39
C SER A 84 0.68 -3.44 20.85
N LEU A 85 0.79 -3.59 19.53
CA LEU A 85 1.80 -4.39 18.86
C LEU A 85 1.92 -5.82 19.39
N ASN A 86 0.87 -6.42 19.93
CA ASN A 86 0.87 -7.76 20.50
C ASN A 86 0.57 -8.85 19.45
N TRP A 87 1.63 -9.48 18.94
CA TRP A 87 1.54 -10.64 18.03
C TRP A 87 1.22 -11.94 18.77
N SER A 88 0.50 -12.84 18.10
CA SER A 88 0.14 -14.18 18.56
C SER A 88 1.28 -15.20 18.43
N SER A 89 2.16 -15.02 17.45
CA SER A 89 3.25 -15.94 17.15
C SER A 89 4.47 -15.24 16.55
N ARG A 90 5.60 -15.92 16.67
CA ARG A 90 6.88 -15.51 16.10
C ARG A 90 7.50 -16.73 15.41
N THR A 91 7.80 -16.60 14.12
CA THR A 91 8.41 -17.66 13.32
C THR A 91 9.66 -17.13 12.64
N VAL A 92 10.75 -17.89 12.71
CA VAL A 92 11.99 -17.57 12.00
C VAL A 92 12.07 -18.42 10.74
N ILE A 93 12.31 -17.80 9.60
CA ILE A 93 12.34 -18.46 8.30
C ILE A 93 13.70 -18.17 7.64
N PRO A 94 14.45 -19.21 7.21
CA PRO A 94 15.68 -19.00 6.47
C PRO A 94 15.37 -18.40 5.10
N ILE A 95 16.19 -17.44 4.67
CA ILE A 95 16.13 -16.80 3.36
C ILE A 95 17.50 -16.88 2.68
N ASP A 96 17.54 -16.62 1.37
CA ASP A 96 18.80 -16.55 0.66
C ASP A 96 19.48 -15.19 0.95
N PRO A 97 20.76 -15.17 1.38
CA PRO A 97 21.47 -13.91 1.65
C PRO A 97 21.79 -13.11 0.38
N THR A 98 21.72 -13.74 -0.79
CA THR A 98 22.12 -13.14 -2.07
C THR A 98 20.93 -12.64 -2.88
N SER A 99 19.98 -11.97 -2.24
CA SER A 99 18.78 -11.44 -2.91
C SER A 99 19.11 -10.23 -3.81
N ARG A 100 18.71 -10.31 -5.09
CA ARG A 100 18.75 -9.19 -6.05
C ARG A 100 17.55 -8.26 -5.88
N ALA A 101 16.38 -8.85 -5.72
CA ALA A 101 15.10 -8.19 -5.57
C ALA A 101 14.21 -9.04 -4.65
N TYR A 102 13.29 -8.39 -3.95
CA TYR A 102 12.32 -9.05 -3.08
C TYR A 102 10.97 -8.38 -3.16
N GLU A 103 9.93 -9.16 -2.87
CA GLU A 103 8.54 -8.72 -2.86
C GLU A 103 7.81 -9.25 -1.62
N LEU A 104 6.82 -8.49 -1.16
CA LEU A 104 5.93 -8.88 -0.07
C LEU A 104 4.51 -8.45 -0.41
N VAL A 105 3.65 -9.43 -0.71
CA VAL A 105 2.25 -9.18 -1.07
C VAL A 105 1.39 -10.29 -0.48
N ASP A 106 0.33 -9.92 0.24
CA ASP A 106 -0.73 -10.84 0.71
C ASP A 106 -0.23 -12.09 1.45
N GLY A 107 0.76 -11.92 2.33
CA GLY A 107 1.37 -12.97 3.12
C GLY A 107 2.37 -13.82 2.34
N VAL A 108 2.82 -13.39 1.17
CA VAL A 108 3.87 -14.08 0.39
C VAL A 108 5.11 -13.19 0.31
N PHE A 109 6.21 -13.68 0.88
CA PHE A 109 7.53 -13.10 0.70
C PHE A 109 8.24 -13.84 -0.42
N ALA A 110 8.64 -13.13 -1.47
CA ALA A 110 9.34 -13.69 -2.62
C ALA A 110 10.70 -13.03 -2.81
N GLN A 111 11.67 -13.79 -3.31
CA GLN A 111 13.02 -13.33 -3.58
C GLN A 111 13.53 -13.88 -4.91
N LEU A 112 14.22 -13.01 -5.63
CA LEU A 112 15.06 -13.34 -6.76
C LEU A 112 16.51 -13.37 -6.29
N ASN A 113 17.23 -14.47 -6.48
CA ASN A 113 18.57 -14.65 -5.93
C ASN A 113 19.66 -14.51 -7.01
N VAL A 114 20.80 -13.96 -6.61
CA VAL A 114 21.96 -13.71 -7.48
C VAL A 114 22.70 -15.02 -7.76
N GLY A 115 23.18 -15.18 -8.99
CA GLY A 115 24.14 -16.22 -9.38
C GLY A 115 23.52 -17.47 -10.00
N ILE A 116 22.43 -18.01 -9.45
CA ILE A 116 21.79 -19.24 -9.96
C ILE A 116 20.47 -18.96 -10.69
N GLN A 117 20.11 -17.68 -10.93
CA GLN A 117 18.81 -17.31 -11.53
C GLN A 117 17.63 -17.99 -10.81
N SER A 118 17.71 -18.09 -9.47
CA SER A 118 16.74 -18.83 -8.67
C SER A 118 15.67 -17.89 -8.12
N PHE A 119 14.46 -18.43 -7.98
CA PHE A 119 13.31 -17.75 -7.41
C PHE A 119 12.79 -18.55 -6.22
N THR A 120 12.58 -17.87 -5.09
CA THR A 120 11.99 -18.45 -3.89
C THR A 120 10.75 -17.67 -3.51
N ALA A 121 9.65 -18.36 -3.25
CA ALA A 121 8.44 -17.80 -2.66
C ALA A 121 8.12 -18.52 -1.36
N VAL A 122 7.83 -17.74 -0.31
CA VAL A 122 7.48 -18.19 1.03
C VAL A 122 6.11 -17.64 1.39
N TRP A 123 5.13 -18.53 1.53
CA TRP A 123 3.85 -18.19 2.15
C TRP A 123 4.09 -18.15 3.66
N LEU A 124 3.96 -16.95 4.22
CA LEU A 124 4.21 -16.64 5.60
C LEU A 124 3.13 -17.26 6.51
N PRO A 125 3.46 -17.56 7.77
CA PRO A 125 2.47 -18.00 8.72
C PRO A 125 1.36 -16.94 8.92
N SER A 126 0.18 -17.44 9.24
CA SER A 126 -1.00 -16.67 9.62
C SER A 126 -1.58 -17.21 10.94
N ALA A 127 -2.57 -16.52 11.48
CA ALA A 127 -3.31 -16.99 12.65
C ALA A 127 -4.03 -18.33 12.41
N LEU A 128 -4.33 -18.67 11.15
CA LEU A 128 -5.02 -19.91 10.76
C LEU A 128 -4.05 -21.03 10.29
N ASP A 129 -2.90 -20.66 9.75
CA ASP A 129 -1.88 -21.59 9.25
C ASP A 129 -0.50 -21.18 9.78
N HIS A 130 -0.01 -21.89 10.80
CA HIS A 130 1.23 -21.53 11.48
C HIS A 130 2.49 -22.03 10.77
N VAL A 131 2.35 -22.82 9.71
CA VAL A 131 3.48 -23.44 9.03
C VAL A 131 3.79 -22.69 7.74
N PRO A 132 4.99 -22.09 7.60
CA PRO A 132 5.36 -21.46 6.34
C PRO A 132 5.48 -22.52 5.25
N LYS A 133 5.07 -22.17 4.03
CA LYS A 133 5.25 -23.01 2.84
C LYS A 133 6.25 -22.34 1.93
N THR A 134 7.29 -23.07 1.53
CA THR A 134 8.34 -22.54 0.67
C THR A 134 8.37 -23.31 -0.64
N THR A 135 8.42 -22.57 -1.75
CA THR A 135 8.76 -23.09 -3.06
C THR A 135 10.00 -22.40 -3.57
N SER A 136 10.97 -23.17 -4.03
CA SER A 136 12.19 -22.64 -4.62
C SER A 136 12.43 -23.32 -5.96
N ASN A 137 12.78 -22.54 -6.96
CA ASN A 137 13.26 -23.03 -8.24
C ASN A 137 14.70 -22.56 -8.44
N SER A 138 15.61 -23.50 -8.68
CA SER A 138 17.03 -23.24 -8.86
C SER A 138 17.43 -22.74 -10.25
N ASP A 139 16.53 -22.76 -11.24
CA ASP A 139 16.80 -22.26 -12.59
C ASP A 139 15.48 -21.78 -13.26
N LEU A 140 15.39 -20.48 -13.51
CA LEU A 140 14.25 -19.87 -14.20
C LEU A 140 14.31 -19.99 -15.73
N GLY A 141 15.46 -20.34 -16.31
CA GLY A 141 15.73 -20.28 -17.75
C GLY A 141 15.79 -18.86 -18.32
N ILE A 142 15.76 -17.84 -17.45
CA ILE A 142 15.85 -16.41 -17.74
C ILE A 142 16.68 -15.75 -16.63
N ASP A 143 17.23 -14.56 -16.89
CA ASP A 143 17.95 -13.75 -15.88
C ASP A 143 17.16 -12.47 -15.56
N PRO A 144 16.16 -12.52 -14.65
CA PRO A 144 15.36 -11.37 -14.30
C PRO A 144 16.19 -10.26 -13.63
N ARG A 145 15.91 -9.02 -14.00
CA ARG A 145 16.39 -7.83 -13.29
C ARG A 145 15.51 -7.53 -12.09
N ASP A 146 14.20 -7.64 -12.28
CA ASP A 146 13.18 -7.35 -11.27
C ASP A 146 11.93 -8.21 -11.50
N PHE A 147 10.99 -8.19 -10.55
CA PHE A 147 9.73 -8.90 -10.66
C PHE A 147 8.63 -8.29 -9.78
N VAL A 148 7.38 -8.60 -10.10
CA VAL A 148 6.20 -8.29 -9.26
C VAL A 148 5.34 -9.53 -9.08
N ILE A 149 4.58 -9.58 -7.99
CA ILE A 149 3.68 -10.69 -7.67
C ILE A 149 2.27 -10.20 -7.33
N ASP A 150 1.26 -11.00 -7.66
CA ASP A 150 -0.08 -10.90 -7.07
C ASP A 150 -0.57 -12.32 -6.73
N PRO A 151 -0.37 -12.77 -5.47
CA PRO A 151 -0.80 -14.08 -5.03
C PRO A 151 -2.32 -14.32 -5.16
N THR A 152 -3.13 -13.26 -5.14
CA THR A 152 -4.60 -13.37 -5.30
C THR A 152 -5.00 -13.79 -6.71
N GLN A 153 -4.05 -13.74 -7.64
CA GLN A 153 -4.18 -14.17 -9.02
C GLN A 153 -3.28 -15.35 -9.39
N ASP A 154 -2.49 -15.88 -8.45
CA ASP A 154 -1.38 -16.82 -8.73
C ASP A 154 -0.41 -16.27 -9.78
N LEU A 155 -0.09 -14.96 -9.74
CA LEU A 155 0.77 -14.29 -10.73
C LEU A 155 2.15 -13.95 -10.18
N VAL A 156 3.18 -14.23 -10.98
CA VAL A 156 4.49 -13.56 -10.93
C VAL A 156 4.85 -13.07 -12.34
N ALA A 157 5.33 -11.83 -12.44
CA ALA A 157 5.80 -11.26 -13.70
C ALA A 157 7.28 -10.87 -13.57
N PHE A 158 8.14 -11.51 -14.37
CA PHE A 158 9.57 -11.27 -14.39
C PHE A 158 9.94 -10.27 -15.47
N VAL A 159 10.82 -9.33 -15.16
CA VAL A 159 11.35 -8.35 -16.12
C VAL A 159 12.81 -8.64 -16.40
N TYR A 160 13.18 -8.76 -17.67
CA TYR A 160 14.57 -9.03 -18.08
C TYR A 160 14.93 -8.42 -19.44
N GLU A 161 16.23 -8.29 -19.67
CA GLU A 161 16.81 -7.88 -20.95
C GLU A 161 16.85 -9.05 -21.94
N HIS A 162 16.52 -8.79 -23.20
CA HIS A 162 16.77 -9.69 -24.31
C HIS A 162 17.91 -9.14 -25.19
N PRO A 163 18.74 -9.99 -25.82
CA PRO A 163 19.88 -9.56 -26.65
C PRO A 163 19.58 -8.63 -27.84
N GLU A 164 18.31 -8.43 -28.20
CA GLU A 164 17.88 -7.59 -29.32
C GLU A 164 17.39 -6.21 -28.85
N ASP A 165 18.09 -5.60 -27.87
CA ASP A 165 17.77 -4.28 -27.29
C ASP A 165 16.29 -4.13 -26.87
N SER A 166 15.73 -5.21 -26.32
CA SER A 166 14.34 -5.25 -25.86
C SER A 166 14.26 -5.65 -24.39
N ALA A 167 13.26 -5.10 -23.72
CA ALA A 167 12.86 -5.51 -22.40
C ALA A 167 11.67 -6.47 -22.54
N ASN A 168 11.70 -7.51 -21.73
CA ASN A 168 10.71 -8.57 -21.71
C ASN A 168 10.01 -8.60 -20.36
N VAL A 169 8.70 -8.78 -20.39
CA VAL A 169 7.89 -9.15 -19.23
C VAL A 169 7.32 -10.54 -19.46
N GLU A 170 7.75 -11.51 -18.66
CA GLU A 170 7.24 -12.88 -18.71
C GLU A 170 6.34 -13.18 -17.50
N CYS A 171 5.07 -13.47 -17.77
CA CYS A 171 4.04 -13.75 -16.78
C CYS A 171 3.89 -15.26 -16.55
N ARG A 172 4.19 -15.70 -15.33
CA ARG A 172 4.11 -17.10 -14.91
C ARG A 172 3.16 -17.27 -13.72
N THR A 173 2.74 -18.50 -13.47
CA THR A 173 2.05 -18.87 -12.24
C THR A 173 3.00 -18.76 -11.06
N LEU A 174 2.56 -18.21 -9.93
CA LEU A 174 3.42 -18.00 -8.76
C LEU A 174 3.89 -19.34 -8.17
N LEU A 175 2.99 -20.32 -8.06
CA LEU A 175 3.33 -21.60 -7.44
C LEU A 175 4.14 -22.54 -8.34
N SER A 176 3.77 -22.64 -9.63
CA SER A 176 4.35 -23.65 -10.54
C SER A 176 5.31 -23.07 -11.58
N LEU A 177 5.43 -21.75 -11.66
CA LEU A 177 6.28 -21.02 -12.61
C LEU A 177 6.05 -21.44 -14.07
N LYS A 178 4.82 -21.84 -14.41
CA LYS A 178 4.40 -22.15 -15.78
C LYS A 178 3.82 -20.89 -16.42
N PRO A 179 3.76 -20.78 -17.77
CA PRO A 179 3.07 -19.68 -18.42
C PRO A 179 1.68 -19.44 -17.83
N HIS A 180 1.39 -18.21 -17.45
CA HIS A 180 0.17 -17.91 -16.70
C HIS A 180 -1.08 -18.15 -17.57
N PRO A 181 -2.09 -18.92 -17.12
CA PRO A 181 -3.22 -19.34 -17.96
C PRO A 181 -4.14 -18.18 -18.39
N LEU A 182 -4.15 -17.07 -17.63
CA LEU A 182 -4.90 -15.86 -17.99
C LEU A 182 -4.12 -14.90 -18.90
N ALA A 183 -2.84 -15.18 -19.19
CA ALA A 183 -2.05 -14.38 -20.11
C ALA A 183 -2.21 -14.93 -21.54
N THR A 184 -2.83 -14.15 -22.42
CA THR A 184 -2.98 -14.48 -23.84
C THR A 184 -1.62 -14.58 -24.52
N LEU A 185 -0.70 -13.68 -24.15
CA LEU A 185 0.70 -13.71 -24.53
C LEU A 185 1.52 -13.67 -23.23
N PRO A 186 2.04 -14.82 -22.78
CA PRO A 186 2.82 -14.90 -21.54
C PRO A 186 4.13 -14.11 -21.58
N LEU A 187 4.67 -13.84 -22.77
CA LEU A 187 5.86 -13.02 -22.99
C LEU A 187 5.46 -11.75 -23.74
N ILE A 188 5.75 -10.60 -23.16
CA ILE A 188 5.53 -9.28 -23.76
C ILE A 188 6.90 -8.63 -23.97
N SER A 189 7.25 -8.37 -25.23
CA SER A 189 8.51 -7.73 -25.60
C SER A 189 8.25 -6.32 -26.12
N PHE A 190 9.07 -5.36 -25.71
CA PHE A 190 9.00 -3.98 -26.19
C PHE A 190 10.40 -3.36 -26.28
N PRO A 191 10.61 -2.40 -27.18
CA PRO A 191 11.93 -1.81 -27.41
C PRO A 191 12.36 -0.94 -26.24
N VAL A 192 13.65 -0.99 -25.90
CA VAL A 192 14.30 -0.07 -24.96
C VAL A 192 15.44 0.67 -25.63
N THR A 193 15.47 1.98 -25.42
CA THR A 193 16.50 2.87 -25.96
C THR A 193 17.72 2.95 -25.04
N ASP A 194 17.54 2.62 -23.76
CA ASP A 194 18.58 2.68 -22.73
C ASP A 194 19.03 1.25 -22.43
N PHE A 195 20.10 0.79 -23.09
CA PHE A 195 20.69 -0.54 -22.87
C PHE A 195 22.12 -0.42 -22.29
N PRO A 196 22.48 -1.20 -21.24
CA PRO A 196 21.63 -2.12 -20.47
C PRO A 196 20.55 -1.39 -19.67
N LEU A 197 19.55 -2.12 -19.15
CA LEU A 197 18.50 -1.51 -18.34
C LEU A 197 19.12 -0.86 -17.10
N GLY A 198 18.90 0.45 -16.96
CA GLY A 198 19.21 1.18 -15.74
C GLY A 198 18.27 0.80 -14.59
N PRO A 199 18.28 1.58 -13.49
CA PRO A 199 17.32 1.41 -12.41
C PRO A 199 15.88 1.44 -12.93
N LEU A 200 15.13 0.40 -12.58
CA LEU A 200 13.75 0.17 -12.99
C LEU A 200 12.87 0.08 -11.74
N CYS A 201 11.68 0.64 -11.80
CA CYS A 201 10.61 0.35 -10.85
C CYS A 201 9.50 -0.41 -11.57
N VAL A 202 9.01 -1.49 -10.95
CA VAL A 202 7.89 -2.28 -11.45
C VAL A 202 6.76 -2.24 -10.43
N ASP A 203 5.54 -1.96 -10.88
CA ASP A 203 4.34 -1.97 -10.05
C ASP A 203 3.22 -2.75 -10.75
N LEU A 204 2.29 -3.31 -9.97
CA LEU A 204 1.21 -4.16 -10.47
C LEU A 204 -0.12 -3.76 -9.84
N ALA A 205 -1.14 -3.53 -10.68
CA ALA A 205 -2.51 -3.30 -10.24
C ALA A 205 -3.50 -4.04 -11.15
N ASP A 206 -4.11 -5.10 -10.60
CA ASP A 206 -5.06 -5.98 -11.29
C ASP A 206 -4.51 -6.56 -12.61
N ASP A 207 -4.87 -5.98 -13.76
CA ASP A 207 -4.49 -6.41 -15.09
C ASP A 207 -3.35 -5.57 -15.70
N VAL A 208 -2.86 -4.56 -14.98
CA VAL A 208 -1.86 -3.60 -15.45
C VAL A 208 -0.52 -3.78 -14.73
N ILE A 209 0.55 -3.95 -15.50
CA ILE A 209 1.94 -3.82 -15.03
C ILE A 209 2.47 -2.47 -15.49
N GLY A 210 3.01 -1.69 -14.55
CA GLY A 210 3.70 -0.44 -14.83
C GLY A 210 5.21 -0.61 -14.69
N LEU A 211 5.96 -0.06 -15.63
CA LEU A 211 7.41 -0.07 -15.69
C LEU A 211 7.88 1.37 -15.78
N PHE A 212 8.77 1.78 -14.89
CA PHE A 212 9.35 3.12 -14.87
C PHE A 212 10.88 3.06 -14.96
N PHE A 213 11.43 3.62 -16.03
CA PHE A 213 12.85 3.66 -16.31
C PHE A 213 13.45 4.95 -15.76
N ALA A 214 14.12 4.87 -14.61
CA ALA A 214 14.60 6.06 -13.90
C ALA A 214 15.64 6.87 -14.69
N SER A 215 16.36 6.22 -15.63
CA SER A 215 17.36 6.88 -16.48
C SER A 215 16.76 7.87 -17.48
N SER A 216 15.55 7.58 -18.00
CA SER A 216 14.89 8.39 -19.03
C SER A 216 13.58 9.02 -18.55
N GLY A 217 13.10 8.67 -17.35
CA GLY A 217 11.77 9.02 -16.87
C GLY A 217 10.64 8.37 -17.69
N ARG A 218 10.94 7.38 -18.55
CA ARG A 218 9.98 6.71 -19.42
C ARG A 218 9.06 5.79 -18.60
N VAL A 219 7.77 5.79 -18.91
CA VAL A 219 6.77 4.90 -18.32
C VAL A 219 6.19 4.00 -19.40
N VAL A 220 6.23 2.68 -19.17
CA VAL A 220 5.55 1.69 -20.03
C VAL A 220 4.48 1.00 -19.20
N LEU A 221 3.23 1.06 -19.67
CA LEU A 221 2.09 0.37 -19.06
C LEU A 221 1.69 -0.81 -19.94
N LEU A 222 1.58 -1.99 -19.37
CA LEU A 222 1.26 -3.23 -20.06
C LEU A 222 0.01 -3.85 -19.49
N ASN A 223 -0.85 -4.40 -20.35
CA ASN A 223 -1.92 -5.29 -19.93
C ASN A 223 -1.44 -6.74 -19.99
N TRP A 224 -1.13 -7.34 -18.84
CA TRP A 224 -0.51 -8.66 -18.80
C TRP A 224 -1.45 -9.80 -19.24
N ARG A 225 -2.77 -9.61 -19.11
CA ARG A 225 -3.76 -10.59 -19.56
C ARG A 225 -3.87 -10.65 -21.08
N THR A 226 -3.79 -9.50 -21.75
CA THR A 226 -3.95 -9.40 -23.21
C THR A 226 -2.62 -9.39 -23.96
N GLY A 227 -1.51 -9.08 -23.27
CA GLY A 227 -0.19 -8.96 -23.88
C GLY A 227 0.04 -7.64 -24.63
N ARG A 228 -0.79 -6.61 -24.37
CA ARG A 228 -0.74 -5.33 -25.10
C ARG A 228 -0.05 -4.25 -24.29
N ILE A 229 0.71 -3.40 -24.98
CA ILE A 229 1.19 -2.13 -24.45
C ILE A 229 -0.02 -1.18 -24.40
N ILE A 230 -0.38 -0.74 -23.19
CA ILE A 230 -1.44 0.23 -22.94
C ILE A 230 -0.92 1.63 -23.25
N ALA A 231 0.25 1.97 -22.73
CA ALA A 231 0.86 3.28 -22.93
C ALA A 231 2.37 3.17 -22.90
N ASP A 232 3.02 4.06 -23.65
CA ASP A 232 4.47 4.22 -23.69
C ASP A 232 4.76 5.72 -23.69
N ILE A 233 5.08 6.24 -22.51
CA ILE A 233 5.16 7.66 -22.20
C ILE A 233 6.63 8.01 -22.03
N ALA A 234 7.16 8.79 -22.97
CA ALA A 234 8.48 9.40 -22.80
C ALA A 234 8.36 10.61 -21.86
N SER A 235 9.33 10.79 -20.95
CA SER A 235 9.49 12.04 -20.20
C SER A 235 10.48 12.93 -20.98
N PRO A 236 10.01 14.01 -21.64
CA PRO A 236 10.87 14.84 -22.47
C PRO A 236 11.89 15.66 -21.68
N ASP A 237 11.68 15.80 -20.37
CA ASP A 237 12.44 16.66 -19.46
C ASP A 237 13.24 15.89 -18.39
N SER A 238 13.10 14.56 -18.32
CA SER A 238 13.84 13.65 -17.43
C SER A 238 13.75 14.00 -15.92
N PHE A 239 12.75 14.80 -15.52
CA PHE A 239 12.52 15.18 -14.13
C PHE A 239 11.56 14.22 -13.42
N ALA A 240 10.96 13.25 -14.11
CA ALA A 240 10.25 12.16 -13.47
C ALA A 240 11.26 11.24 -12.75
N TRP A 241 11.14 11.12 -11.43
CA TRP A 241 12.07 10.37 -10.57
C TRP A 241 11.43 9.15 -9.90
N SER A 242 10.10 9.12 -9.82
CA SER A 242 9.39 7.98 -9.22
C SER A 242 8.06 7.71 -9.88
N PHE A 243 7.56 6.48 -9.67
CA PHE A 243 6.32 5.98 -10.23
C PHE A 243 5.60 5.08 -9.21
N SER A 244 4.26 5.15 -9.18
CA SER A 244 3.44 4.12 -8.51
C SER A 244 2.01 4.10 -9.07
N LEU A 245 1.40 2.92 -9.11
CA LEU A 245 0.00 2.72 -9.50
C LEU A 245 -0.95 3.08 -8.35
N LEU A 246 -1.80 4.07 -8.61
CA LEU A 246 -2.89 4.48 -7.72
C LEU A 246 -4.11 3.56 -7.84
N SER A 247 -4.36 3.06 -9.04
CA SER A 247 -5.42 2.10 -9.38
C SER A 247 -5.06 1.37 -10.68
N PRO A 248 -5.86 0.40 -11.13
CA PRO A 248 -5.65 -0.23 -12.44
C PRO A 248 -5.75 0.74 -13.63
N ARG A 249 -6.17 2.00 -13.41
CA ARG A 249 -6.39 3.01 -14.47
C ARG A 249 -5.79 4.38 -14.14
N ALA A 250 -4.96 4.46 -13.11
CA ALA A 250 -4.32 5.71 -12.70
C ALA A 250 -2.98 5.46 -12.00
N PHE A 251 -2.05 6.40 -12.19
CA PHE A 251 -0.72 6.36 -11.58
C PHE A 251 -0.29 7.76 -11.14
N ILE A 252 0.76 7.79 -10.33
CA ILE A 252 1.41 9.01 -9.89
C ILE A 252 2.86 9.02 -10.36
N LEU A 253 3.34 10.17 -10.82
CA LEU A 253 4.74 10.44 -11.07
C LEU A 253 5.25 11.45 -10.05
N GLY A 254 6.37 11.12 -9.43
CA GLY A 254 7.13 12.07 -8.65
C GLY A 254 8.05 12.86 -9.57
N HIS A 255 7.90 14.18 -9.60
CA HIS A 255 8.63 15.05 -10.51
C HIS A 255 9.49 16.03 -9.73
N GLY A 256 10.79 16.08 -10.04
CA GLY A 256 11.80 16.81 -9.28
C GLY A 256 12.02 18.27 -9.68
N ALA A 257 11.30 18.80 -10.67
CA ALA A 257 11.50 20.18 -11.11
C ALA A 257 11.07 21.21 -10.04
N GLY A 258 11.89 22.24 -9.83
CA GLY A 258 11.63 23.30 -8.85
C GLY A 258 11.59 22.77 -7.42
N SER A 259 10.50 23.05 -6.69
CA SER A 259 10.24 22.48 -5.35
C SER A 259 9.77 21.03 -5.39
N GLY A 260 9.56 20.47 -6.59
CA GLY A 260 8.95 19.18 -6.82
C GLY A 260 7.43 19.20 -6.86
N GLU A 261 6.87 18.20 -7.53
CA GLU A 261 5.43 18.00 -7.64
C GLU A 261 5.08 16.51 -7.79
N LEU A 262 3.82 16.19 -7.48
CA LEU A 262 3.24 14.88 -7.73
C LEU A 262 2.24 14.99 -8.87
N GLN A 263 2.57 14.41 -10.02
CA GLN A 263 1.71 14.41 -11.19
C GLN A 263 0.79 13.19 -11.18
N ILE A 264 -0.51 13.42 -11.23
CA ILE A 264 -1.54 12.38 -11.30
C ILE A 264 -1.92 12.18 -12.75
N TRP A 265 -1.89 10.92 -13.17
CA TRP A 265 -2.26 10.51 -14.51
C TRP A 265 -3.37 9.47 -14.46
N SER A 266 -4.29 9.56 -15.41
CA SER A 266 -5.32 8.55 -15.67
C SER A 266 -5.17 8.01 -17.08
N PHE A 267 -5.65 6.81 -17.35
CA PHE A 267 -5.66 6.28 -18.70
C PHE A 267 -6.91 5.46 -18.98
N GLU A 268 -7.53 5.74 -20.12
CA GLU A 268 -8.63 4.97 -20.70
C GLU A 268 -8.25 4.62 -22.15
N ASP A 269 -8.53 3.39 -22.59
CA ASP A 269 -8.35 2.95 -23.99
C ASP A 269 -7.02 3.35 -24.66
N ASN A 270 -5.91 3.24 -23.92
CA ASN A 270 -4.53 3.53 -24.35
C ASN A 270 -4.14 5.01 -24.48
N VAL A 271 -4.96 5.93 -23.97
CA VAL A 271 -4.62 7.36 -23.95
C VAL A 271 -4.30 7.77 -22.51
N PRO A 272 -3.01 7.88 -22.14
CA PRO A 272 -2.64 8.50 -20.88
C PRO A 272 -2.97 9.98 -20.93
N ASN A 273 -3.64 10.45 -19.88
CA ASN A 273 -4.03 11.83 -19.71
C ASN A 273 -3.52 12.32 -18.35
N HIS A 274 -2.79 13.43 -18.36
CA HIS A 274 -2.40 14.12 -17.14
C HIS A 274 -3.65 14.80 -16.54
N VAL A 275 -3.81 14.67 -15.22
CA VAL A 275 -5.03 15.03 -14.48
C VAL A 275 -4.78 16.14 -13.47
N ALA A 276 -3.60 16.17 -12.85
CA ALA A 276 -3.23 17.22 -11.91
C ALA A 276 -1.74 17.19 -11.57
N SER A 277 -1.10 18.36 -11.50
CA SER A 277 0.19 18.56 -10.84
C SER A 277 -0.03 19.10 -9.44
N LEU A 278 0.28 18.29 -8.43
CA LEU A 278 0.18 18.69 -7.02
C LEU A 278 1.54 19.23 -6.55
N GLN A 279 1.63 20.55 -6.39
CA GLN A 279 2.89 21.20 -6.02
C GLN A 279 3.26 20.90 -4.56
N LEU A 280 4.53 20.57 -4.31
CA LEU A 280 5.09 20.46 -2.97
C LEU A 280 5.32 21.85 -2.33
N PRO A 281 5.61 21.93 -1.02
CA PRO A 281 5.90 23.22 -0.37
C PRO A 281 7.02 23.97 -1.10
N ARG A 282 6.91 25.29 -1.19
CA ARG A 282 7.92 26.10 -1.86
C ARG A 282 9.23 26.05 -1.09
N VAL A 283 10.31 25.98 -1.84
CA VAL A 283 11.69 26.00 -1.34
C VAL A 283 12.31 27.37 -1.60
N ILE A 284 13.28 27.77 -0.78
CA ILE A 284 14.02 29.02 -1.00
C ILE A 284 14.74 29.02 -2.35
N GLU A 285 15.21 30.18 -2.85
CA GLU A 285 15.83 30.28 -4.19
C GLU A 285 17.00 29.30 -4.44
N ASP A 286 17.78 28.96 -3.40
CA ASP A 286 18.89 28.00 -3.46
C ASP A 286 18.50 26.58 -2.99
N GLY A 287 17.26 26.38 -2.58
CA GLY A 287 16.74 25.10 -2.11
C GLY A 287 16.42 24.20 -3.29
N THR A 288 17.17 23.12 -3.46
CA THR A 288 16.92 22.14 -4.52
C THR A 288 16.44 20.84 -3.93
N LEU A 289 15.34 20.31 -4.46
CA LEU A 289 14.94 18.93 -4.22
C LEU A 289 15.97 18.01 -4.89
N GLU A 290 16.63 17.16 -4.11
CA GLU A 290 17.69 16.27 -4.59
C GLU A 290 17.20 14.84 -4.80
N TYR A 291 16.17 14.44 -4.05
CA TYR A 291 15.61 13.11 -4.11
C TYR A 291 14.11 13.15 -3.84
N LEU A 292 13.35 12.44 -4.68
CA LEU A 292 11.93 12.19 -4.49
C LEU A 292 11.62 10.77 -4.91
N VAL A 293 11.04 10.01 -3.98
CA VAL A 293 10.51 8.68 -4.28
C VAL A 293 9.14 8.49 -3.64
N THR A 294 8.24 7.87 -4.38
CA THR A 294 6.90 7.49 -3.92
C THR A 294 6.86 6.02 -3.59
N HIS A 295 6.37 5.68 -2.40
CA HIS A 295 6.10 4.32 -1.95
C HIS A 295 4.62 4.15 -1.65
N SER A 296 4.06 3.01 -2.06
CA SER A 296 2.70 2.61 -1.69
C SER A 296 2.69 1.12 -1.35
N GLY A 297 1.76 0.72 -0.49
CA GLY A 297 1.40 -0.69 -0.33
C GLY A 297 0.88 -1.29 -1.64
N SER A 298 1.12 -2.57 -1.83
CA SER A 298 0.77 -3.32 -3.04
C SER A 298 -0.74 -3.30 -3.31
N PHE A 299 -1.11 -3.28 -4.60
CA PHE A 299 -2.51 -3.40 -5.02
C PHE A 299 -2.86 -4.87 -5.23
N ARG A 300 -3.98 -5.33 -4.67
CA ARG A 300 -4.46 -6.72 -4.85
C ARG A 300 -5.62 -6.74 -5.83
N ALA A 301 -5.62 -7.63 -6.82
CA ALA A 301 -6.77 -7.73 -7.73
C ALA A 301 -8.04 -8.22 -7.03
N LYS A 302 -7.89 -9.09 -6.03
CA LYS A 302 -9.01 -9.71 -5.31
C LYS A 302 -8.77 -9.69 -3.79
N PRO A 303 -9.84 -9.84 -2.98
CA PRO A 303 -9.69 -10.18 -1.57
C PRO A 303 -8.88 -11.46 -1.40
N ALA A 304 -8.03 -11.50 -0.38
CA ALA A 304 -7.24 -12.68 -0.03
C ALA A 304 -8.14 -13.92 0.15
N VAL A 305 -7.74 -15.04 -0.45
CA VAL A 305 -8.47 -16.31 -0.34
C VAL A 305 -8.34 -16.86 1.08
N GLY A 306 -9.43 -17.34 1.67
CA GLY A 306 -9.41 -17.95 3.01
C GLY A 306 -9.44 -16.95 4.17
N LYS A 307 -9.46 -15.64 3.92
CA LYS A 307 -9.66 -14.61 4.96
C LYS A 307 -11.13 -14.20 5.05
N SER A 308 -11.59 -13.91 6.28
CA SER A 308 -12.94 -13.39 6.54
C SER A 308 -13.14 -11.94 6.07
N PHE A 309 -12.04 -11.17 6.02
CA PHE A 309 -11.99 -9.79 5.56
C PHE A 309 -10.59 -9.48 5.04
N SER A 310 -10.48 -8.46 4.19
CA SER A 310 -9.20 -7.95 3.67
C SER A 310 -9.22 -6.44 3.59
N LYS A 311 -8.08 -5.79 3.77
CA LYS A 311 -7.94 -4.33 3.66
C LYS A 311 -8.32 -3.89 2.24
N SER A 312 -9.16 -2.86 2.13
CA SER A 312 -9.56 -2.29 0.84
C SER A 312 -8.38 -1.62 0.13
N ASN A 313 -8.28 -1.76 -1.20
CA ASN A 313 -7.31 -1.00 -2.00
C ASN A 313 -7.57 0.52 -1.99
N GLU A 314 -8.78 0.95 -1.58
CA GLU A 314 -9.11 2.36 -1.37
C GLU A 314 -8.48 2.92 -0.08
N ARG A 315 -8.05 2.03 0.82
CA ARG A 315 -7.50 2.34 2.13
C ARG A 315 -6.00 2.04 2.14
N ARG A 316 -5.30 2.73 1.25
CA ARG A 316 -3.84 2.74 1.06
C ARG A 316 -3.24 4.11 1.36
N LEU A 317 -1.96 4.12 1.68
CA LEU A 317 -1.16 5.31 1.93
C LEU A 317 -0.05 5.41 0.88
N CYS A 318 0.14 6.62 0.36
CA CYS A 318 1.28 7.01 -0.43
C CYS A 318 2.25 7.73 0.52
N VAL A 319 3.49 7.24 0.58
CA VAL A 319 4.58 7.85 1.33
C VAL A 319 5.55 8.43 0.32
N VAL A 320 5.81 9.73 0.42
CA VAL A 320 6.80 10.41 -0.41
C VAL A 320 8.00 10.71 0.47
N SER A 321 9.14 10.14 0.09
CA SER A 321 10.42 10.45 0.71
C SER A 321 11.08 11.57 -0.08
N LEU A 322 11.49 12.62 0.64
CA LEU A 322 12.01 13.87 0.10
C LEU A 322 13.37 14.17 0.74
N GLU A 323 14.37 14.50 -0.07
CA GLU A 323 15.68 14.99 0.37
C GLU A 323 15.89 16.38 -0.24
N TYR A 324 16.07 17.38 0.62
CA TYR A 324 16.42 18.74 0.22
C TYR A 324 17.73 19.10 0.90
N ALA A 325 18.81 19.21 0.13
CA ALA A 325 20.15 19.52 0.62
C ALA A 325 20.53 18.75 1.91
N ASP A 326 20.42 19.40 3.08
CA ASP A 326 20.82 18.84 4.38
C ASP A 326 19.68 18.16 5.17
N GLU A 327 18.42 18.28 4.73
CA GLU A 327 17.25 17.81 5.47
C GLU A 327 16.42 16.78 4.71
N ASN A 328 15.86 15.85 5.48
CA ASN A 328 15.07 14.75 4.96
C ASN A 328 13.67 14.74 5.55
N TYR A 329 12.68 14.49 4.69
CA TYR A 329 11.28 14.49 5.07
C TYR A 329 10.55 13.26 4.54
N SER A 330 9.54 12.84 5.29
CA SER A 330 8.55 11.87 4.84
C SER A 330 7.17 12.52 4.84
N LEU A 331 6.51 12.50 3.67
CA LEU A 331 5.18 13.03 3.45
C LEU A 331 4.19 11.87 3.29
N PHE A 332 3.19 11.80 4.16
CA PHE A 332 2.19 10.74 4.20
C PHE A 332 0.86 11.25 3.64
N ILE A 333 0.33 10.60 2.60
CA ILE A 333 -0.87 11.01 1.87
C ILE A 333 -1.82 9.82 1.68
N PRO A 334 -3.07 9.86 2.15
CA PRO A 334 -4.04 8.79 1.89
C PRO A 334 -4.41 8.74 0.40
N HIS A 335 -4.40 7.55 -0.22
CA HIS A 335 -4.71 7.39 -1.65
C HIS A 335 -6.08 7.96 -2.04
N ARG A 336 -7.07 7.84 -1.15
CA ARG A 336 -8.41 8.44 -1.34
C ARG A 336 -8.38 9.95 -1.60
N HIS A 337 -7.33 10.65 -1.17
CA HIS A 337 -7.17 12.06 -1.48
C HIS A 337 -6.97 12.30 -2.99
N PHE A 338 -6.28 11.38 -3.67
CA PHE A 338 -6.05 11.49 -5.12
C PHE A 338 -7.31 11.21 -5.95
N GLN A 339 -8.26 10.43 -5.42
CA GLN A 339 -9.50 10.08 -6.13
C GLN A 339 -10.35 11.30 -6.52
N LYS A 340 -10.29 12.40 -5.75
CA LYS A 340 -11.01 13.64 -6.09
C LYS A 340 -10.53 14.30 -7.39
N TYR A 341 -9.30 13.99 -7.83
CA TYR A 341 -8.76 14.46 -9.10
C TYR A 341 -9.15 13.51 -10.23
N LEU A 342 -9.10 12.19 -9.99
CA LEU A 342 -9.47 11.16 -10.97
C LEU A 342 -10.95 11.22 -11.40
N SER A 343 -11.83 11.77 -10.56
CA SER A 343 -13.25 11.96 -10.89
C SER A 343 -13.52 13.17 -11.80
N LYS A 344 -12.52 14.01 -12.05
CA LYS A 344 -12.64 15.17 -12.96
C LYS A 344 -12.18 14.76 -14.35
N THR A 345 -13.10 14.76 -15.31
CA THR A 345 -12.77 14.49 -16.71
C THR A 345 -12.07 15.69 -17.32
N GLY A 346 -10.77 15.56 -17.62
CA GLY A 346 -9.96 16.54 -18.34
C GLY A 346 -9.45 17.69 -17.49
N GLY A 347 -8.13 17.90 -17.52
CA GLY A 347 -7.51 19.13 -17.03
C GLY A 347 -6.07 18.91 -16.57
N ASP A 348 -5.12 19.55 -17.24
CA ASP A 348 -3.77 19.79 -16.72
C ASP A 348 -3.84 20.84 -15.61
N ILE A 349 -4.49 20.52 -14.49
CA ILE A 349 -4.63 21.48 -13.40
C ILE A 349 -3.37 21.49 -12.55
N ILE A 350 -2.88 22.68 -12.25
CA ILE A 350 -1.83 22.89 -11.26
C ILE A 350 -2.52 23.21 -9.95
N VAL A 351 -2.22 22.45 -8.90
CA VAL A 351 -2.82 22.62 -7.57
C VAL A 351 -1.71 23.06 -6.60
N PRO A 352 -1.72 24.32 -6.15
CA PRO A 352 -0.75 24.83 -5.19
C PRO A 352 -0.78 24.04 -3.88
N TRP A 353 0.37 23.95 -3.20
CA TRP A 353 0.50 23.26 -1.91
C TRP A 353 -0.62 23.61 -0.93
N ASP A 354 -0.91 24.91 -0.74
CA ASP A 354 -1.90 25.41 0.21
C ASP A 354 -3.32 24.86 0.00
N ASP A 355 -3.65 24.45 -1.23
CA ASP A 355 -4.98 23.94 -1.59
C ASP A 355 -5.16 22.44 -1.34
N TRP A 356 -4.06 21.67 -1.26
CA TRP A 356 -4.14 20.20 -1.17
C TRP A 356 -3.30 19.58 -0.04
N GLY A 357 -2.16 20.14 0.29
CA GLY A 357 -1.18 19.57 1.21
C GLY A 357 -1.58 19.67 2.69
N PRO A 358 -1.76 20.87 3.25
CA PRO A 358 -1.83 21.09 4.70
C PRO A 358 -2.87 20.24 5.45
N GLN A 359 -4.06 20.05 4.87
CA GLN A 359 -5.15 19.34 5.54
C GLN A 359 -5.13 17.82 5.31
N TYR A 360 -4.53 17.35 4.22
CA TYR A 360 -4.70 15.98 3.75
C TYR A 360 -3.41 15.17 3.72
N SER A 361 -2.33 15.77 4.22
CA SER A 361 -1.03 15.13 4.38
C SER A 361 -0.49 15.29 5.81
N ARG A 362 0.51 14.48 6.16
CA ARG A 362 1.37 14.69 7.32
C ARG A 362 2.81 14.71 6.83
N MET A 363 3.57 15.74 7.16
CA MET A 363 5.01 15.81 6.90
C MET A 363 5.76 15.65 8.21
N LEU A 364 6.73 14.75 8.24
CA LEU A 364 7.60 14.51 9.40
C LEU A 364 9.06 14.64 8.99
N LEU A 365 9.88 15.18 9.89
CA LEU A 365 11.34 15.21 9.76
C LEU A 365 11.91 13.81 10.02
N GLY A 366 12.87 13.37 9.21
CA GLY A 366 13.58 12.11 9.45
C GLY A 366 14.13 11.46 8.19
N MET A 367 14.90 10.38 8.38
CA MET A 367 15.56 9.70 7.26
C MET A 367 14.53 9.03 6.33
N PRO A 368 14.65 9.22 5.01
CA PRO A 368 13.77 8.59 4.05
C PRO A 368 14.03 7.09 4.09
N ASN A 369 12.97 6.27 4.13
CA ASN A 369 13.14 4.84 4.13
C ASN A 369 13.49 4.37 2.71
N ARG A 370 14.73 3.95 2.52
CA ARG A 370 15.24 3.48 1.22
C ARG A 370 14.84 2.04 0.90
N TRP A 371 14.18 1.34 1.83
CA TRP A 371 13.72 -0.03 1.65
C TRP A 371 12.31 -0.08 1.06
N LEU A 372 11.93 -1.23 0.49
CA LEU A 372 10.58 -1.45 -0.03
C LEU A 372 9.71 -2.15 1.02
N ARG A 373 8.39 -2.16 0.77
CA ARG A 373 7.41 -2.95 1.55
C ARG A 373 7.36 -2.64 3.07
N TYR A 374 7.72 -1.41 3.45
CA TYR A 374 7.51 -0.87 4.81
C TYR A 374 6.16 -0.15 4.96
N VAL A 375 5.32 -0.16 3.92
CA VAL A 375 3.97 0.44 3.89
C VAL A 375 2.96 -0.63 3.48
N HIS A 376 1.92 -0.82 4.28
CA HIS A 376 0.78 -1.67 3.91
C HIS A 376 -0.54 -1.08 4.45
N GLY A 377 -1.53 -0.99 3.56
CA GLY A 377 -2.78 -0.29 3.87
C GLY A 377 -2.51 1.15 4.29
N GLU A 378 -2.93 1.51 5.50
CA GLU A 378 -2.75 2.86 6.08
C GLU A 378 -1.66 2.87 7.17
N ARG A 379 -0.77 1.87 7.19
CA ARG A 379 0.31 1.74 8.17
C ARG A 379 1.69 1.83 7.54
N VAL A 380 2.60 2.42 8.28
CA VAL A 380 4.02 2.55 7.93
C VAL A 380 4.85 2.07 9.10
N VAL A 381 5.83 1.19 8.85
CA VAL A 381 6.88 0.89 9.83
C VAL A 381 8.09 1.79 9.57
N LEU A 382 8.53 2.50 10.61
CA LEU A 382 9.70 3.37 10.53
C LEU A 382 10.98 2.58 10.77
N PRO A 383 12.10 2.95 10.13
CA PRO A 383 13.38 2.31 10.39
C PRO A 383 13.80 2.53 11.85
N PRO A 384 14.44 1.54 12.48
CA PRO A 384 14.96 1.71 13.83
C PRO A 384 16.09 2.74 13.85
N THR A 385 16.16 3.53 14.91
CA THR A 385 17.23 4.52 15.07
C THR A 385 18.48 3.86 15.65
N HIS A 386 19.67 4.39 15.33
CA HIS A 386 20.93 3.92 15.96
C HIS A 386 20.92 4.00 17.49
N ARG A 387 20.14 4.94 18.07
CA ARG A 387 19.99 5.09 19.52
C ARG A 387 19.11 4.00 20.12
N HIS A 388 18.13 3.52 19.36
CA HIS A 388 17.14 2.55 19.79
C HIS A 388 16.95 1.43 18.73
N PRO A 389 17.98 0.60 18.49
CA PRO A 389 17.95 -0.40 17.42
C PRO A 389 16.93 -1.53 17.66
N ASN A 390 16.46 -1.68 18.91
CA ASN A 390 15.49 -2.68 19.33
C ASN A 390 14.08 -2.11 19.48
N VAL A 391 13.84 -0.89 19.01
CA VAL A 391 12.52 -0.26 19.10
C VAL A 391 11.91 -0.26 17.71
N ILE A 392 10.73 -0.85 17.60
CA ILE A 392 9.89 -0.68 16.42
C ILE A 392 8.92 0.49 16.65
N GLU A 393 8.75 1.28 15.61
CA GLU A 393 7.77 2.35 15.53
C GLU A 393 6.88 2.17 14.30
N ILE A 394 5.56 2.20 14.52
CA ILE A 394 4.55 2.16 13.46
C ILE A 394 3.71 3.43 13.52
N LEU A 395 3.53 4.06 12.36
CA LEU A 395 2.55 5.12 12.16
C LEU A 395 1.30 4.51 11.54
N ASP A 396 0.17 4.56 12.24
CA ASP A 396 -1.13 4.08 11.76
C ASP A 396 -2.06 5.27 11.43
N PHE A 397 -2.27 5.50 10.14
CA PHE A 397 -3.18 6.52 9.59
C PHE A 397 -4.61 5.98 9.39
N GLY A 398 -4.84 4.69 9.67
CA GLY A 398 -6.13 3.99 9.58
C GLY A 398 -7.10 4.38 10.67
N MET A 399 -7.31 5.68 10.86
CA MET A 399 -8.19 6.21 11.89
C MET A 399 -9.64 6.28 11.41
N SER A 400 -10.55 5.73 12.20
CA SER A 400 -11.98 5.98 12.05
C SER A 400 -12.39 7.15 12.93
N ALA A 401 -12.89 8.23 12.32
CA ALA A 401 -13.46 9.38 13.02
C ALA A 401 -14.65 9.00 13.94
N PHE A 402 -15.24 7.83 13.73
CA PHE A 402 -16.42 7.35 14.44
C PHE A 402 -16.10 6.55 15.70
N ARG A 403 -14.84 6.13 15.88
CA ARG A 403 -14.36 5.45 17.08
C ARG A 403 -13.02 6.03 17.54
N PRO A 404 -13.03 7.29 18.04
CA PRO A 404 -11.81 7.94 18.53
C PRO A 404 -11.21 7.23 19.75
N GLY A 405 -12.00 6.44 20.48
CA GLY A 405 -11.66 5.87 21.78
C GLY A 405 -11.43 4.36 21.81
N ALA A 406 -10.74 3.76 20.83
CA ALA A 406 -10.11 2.46 21.07
C ALA A 406 -8.91 2.65 22.02
N ASN A 407 -9.18 3.10 23.26
CA ASN A 407 -8.23 3.03 24.35
C ASN A 407 -8.05 1.54 24.62
N VAL A 408 -6.97 0.98 24.12
CA VAL A 408 -6.49 -0.29 24.62
C VAL A 408 -6.00 0.00 26.04
N ASP A 409 -6.52 -0.70 27.04
CA ASP A 409 -5.89 -0.73 28.36
C ASP A 409 -4.50 -1.33 28.17
N MET A 410 -3.51 -0.46 27.99
CA MET A 410 -2.11 -0.81 27.73
C MET A 410 -1.46 -1.24 29.05
N LEU A 411 -1.89 -2.41 29.55
CA LEU A 411 -1.34 -3.03 30.76
C LEU A 411 0.04 -3.66 30.51
N GLN A 412 0.57 -3.62 29.28
CA GLN A 412 1.87 -4.17 28.93
C GLN A 412 2.92 -3.06 28.87
N ALA A 413 3.89 -3.11 29.79
CA ALA A 413 4.97 -2.12 29.93
C ALA A 413 5.94 -2.00 28.74
N GLN A 414 5.70 -2.70 27.63
CA GLN A 414 6.61 -2.78 26.47
C GLN A 414 6.12 -2.03 25.23
N SER A 415 4.86 -1.55 25.20
CA SER A 415 4.34 -0.77 24.09
C SER A 415 3.65 0.52 24.51
N THR A 416 3.71 1.53 23.64
CA THR A 416 2.98 2.80 23.77
C THR A 416 2.20 3.07 22.48
N CYS A 417 1.07 3.76 22.60
CA CYS A 417 0.20 4.14 21.49
C CYS A 417 -0.30 5.56 21.75
N GLU A 418 0.20 6.50 20.97
CA GLU A 418 -0.05 7.94 21.12
C GLU A 418 -0.85 8.45 19.93
N LEU A 419 -1.92 9.21 20.18
CA LEU A 419 -2.73 9.83 19.14
C LEU A 419 -2.17 11.22 18.80
N HIS A 420 -1.77 11.41 17.55
CA HIS A 420 -1.37 12.70 17.00
C HIS A 420 -2.47 13.22 16.09
N ALA A 421 -3.45 13.91 16.67
CA ALA A 421 -4.59 14.47 15.94
C ALA A 421 -4.38 15.92 15.49
N GLU A 422 -3.57 16.67 16.22
CA GLU A 422 -3.38 18.10 15.98
C GLU A 422 -2.46 18.37 14.77
N PRO A 423 -2.57 19.55 14.15
CA PRO A 423 -1.58 20.03 13.18
C PRO A 423 -0.17 20.07 13.78
N SER A 424 0.84 19.79 12.96
CA SER A 424 2.26 19.95 13.30
C SER A 424 2.93 20.83 12.27
N THR A 425 3.83 21.69 12.75
CA THR A 425 4.58 22.63 11.92
C THR A 425 6.05 22.23 11.93
N ILE A 426 6.63 22.05 10.75
CA ILE A 426 8.08 22.01 10.58
C ILE A 426 8.52 23.47 10.50
N ILE A 427 9.19 23.91 11.57
CA ILE A 427 9.78 25.25 11.64
C ILE A 427 11.03 25.19 10.78
N ASP A 428 11.12 26.09 9.80
CA ASP A 428 12.24 26.09 8.88
C ASP A 428 13.45 26.86 9.44
N ASP A 429 14.01 26.36 10.54
CA ASP A 429 15.25 26.90 11.10
C ASP A 429 16.47 26.64 10.18
N ALA A 430 16.35 25.66 9.27
CA ALA A 430 17.40 25.23 8.35
C ALA A 430 17.44 26.02 7.04
N GLY A 431 16.35 26.72 6.68
CA GLY A 431 16.24 27.46 5.43
C GLY A 431 15.95 26.57 4.22
N THR A 432 15.22 25.46 4.39
CA THR A 432 14.77 24.59 3.28
C THR A 432 13.58 25.18 2.52
N PHE A 433 12.59 25.73 3.23
CA PHE A 433 11.31 26.17 2.71
C PHE A 433 11.16 27.69 2.74
N GLU A 434 10.36 28.26 1.84
CA GLU A 434 10.08 29.72 1.90
C GLU A 434 9.32 30.11 3.19
N ASP A 435 8.46 29.20 3.67
CA ASP A 435 7.58 29.38 4.81
C ASP A 435 7.54 28.10 5.66
N ASP A 436 7.21 28.25 6.96
CA ASP A 436 6.94 27.13 7.86
C ASP A 436 5.87 26.18 7.29
N VAL A 437 6.17 24.88 7.24
CA VAL A 437 5.27 23.88 6.64
C VAL A 437 4.39 23.24 7.70
N THR A 438 3.10 23.56 7.68
CA THR A 438 2.10 22.99 8.60
C THR A 438 1.26 21.91 7.92
N THR A 439 1.16 20.73 8.56
CA THR A 439 0.37 19.59 8.08
C THR A 439 -0.51 18.97 9.19
N SER A 440 -1.63 18.35 8.82
CA SER A 440 -2.70 18.02 9.79
C SER A 440 -3.29 16.61 9.71
N LEU A 441 -2.82 15.74 8.79
CA LEU A 441 -3.36 14.38 8.69
C LEU A 441 -3.07 13.59 9.97
N PRO A 442 -4.11 13.11 10.68
CA PRO A 442 -3.90 12.57 12.01
C PRO A 442 -3.48 11.09 11.96
N TYR A 443 -2.71 10.64 12.96
CA TYR A 443 -2.19 9.26 13.02
C TYR A 443 -2.02 8.79 14.46
N ARG A 444 -1.86 7.47 14.64
CA ARG A 444 -1.39 6.88 15.88
C ARG A 444 0.08 6.49 15.75
N ARG A 445 0.89 6.88 16.72
CA ARG A 445 2.27 6.45 16.87
C ARG A 445 2.30 5.28 17.84
N ILE A 446 2.66 4.10 17.34
CA ILE A 446 2.68 2.86 18.12
C ILE A 446 4.13 2.40 18.23
N VAL A 447 4.64 2.30 19.44
CA VAL A 447 6.03 1.96 19.72
C VAL A 447 6.08 0.68 20.53
N ARG A 448 7.01 -0.23 20.22
CA ARG A 448 7.25 -1.43 21.04
C ARG A 448 8.74 -1.74 21.15
N TRP A 449 9.15 -2.17 22.34
CA TRP A 449 10.48 -2.73 22.57
C TRP A 449 10.51 -4.20 22.14
N MET A 450 11.53 -4.55 21.36
CA MET A 450 11.76 -5.88 20.79
C MET A 450 12.91 -6.57 21.54
N ASP A 451 12.81 -7.90 21.66
CA ASP A 451 13.90 -8.71 22.23
C ASP A 451 15.12 -8.80 21.30
N GLN A 452 14.92 -8.56 20.00
CA GLN A 452 15.94 -8.64 18.96
C GLN A 452 15.89 -7.39 18.08
N ALA A 453 17.07 -6.83 17.77
CA ALA A 453 17.22 -5.79 16.77
C ALA A 453 16.99 -6.37 15.37
N HIS A 454 16.26 -5.63 14.54
CA HIS A 454 16.22 -5.89 13.10
C HIS A 454 16.61 -4.61 12.39
N PRO A 455 17.56 -4.62 11.45
CA PRO A 455 17.93 -3.42 10.70
C PRO A 455 16.80 -2.91 9.80
N ILE A 456 15.93 -3.81 9.35
CA ILE A 456 14.86 -3.54 8.38
C ILE A 456 13.59 -4.21 8.85
N PHE A 457 12.47 -3.50 8.69
CA PHE A 457 11.15 -4.07 8.87
C PHE A 457 10.32 -3.93 7.59
N LEU A 458 9.64 -5.01 7.23
CA LEU A 458 8.57 -5.03 6.23
C LEU A 458 7.24 -5.22 6.96
N ILE A 459 6.16 -4.78 6.33
CA ILE A 459 4.81 -4.88 6.89
C ILE A 459 3.84 -5.39 5.83
N ASP A 460 2.93 -6.26 6.25
CA ASP A 460 1.80 -6.73 5.46
C ASP A 460 0.51 -6.59 6.29
N GLU A 461 -0.58 -7.18 5.82
CA GLU A 461 -1.88 -7.10 6.47
C GLU A 461 -1.84 -7.70 7.89
N ASP A 462 -1.34 -8.92 8.05
CA ASP A 462 -1.37 -9.66 9.32
C ASP A 462 0.02 -9.89 9.91
N GLN A 463 1.07 -9.43 9.23
CA GLN A 463 2.45 -9.72 9.56
C GLN A 463 3.30 -8.46 9.65
N LEU A 464 4.24 -8.51 10.58
CA LEU A 464 5.41 -7.65 10.60
C LEU A 464 6.64 -8.55 10.42
N ILE A 465 7.55 -8.17 9.53
CA ILE A 465 8.71 -8.99 9.17
C ILE A 465 9.97 -8.22 9.52
N GLY A 466 10.75 -8.71 10.48
CA GLY A 466 12.11 -8.24 10.72
C GLY A 466 13.09 -8.98 9.83
N VAL A 467 13.87 -8.27 9.02
CA VAL A 467 14.87 -8.87 8.13
C VAL A 467 16.24 -8.79 8.79
N ASN A 468 16.95 -9.92 8.83
CA ASN A 468 18.32 -9.98 9.30
C ASN A 468 19.25 -10.57 8.23
N ASP A 469 19.80 -9.71 7.39
CA ASP A 469 20.68 -10.10 6.27
C ASP A 469 21.92 -10.85 6.75
N SER A 470 22.49 -10.46 7.89
CA SER A 470 23.70 -11.10 8.44
C SER A 470 23.47 -12.55 8.86
N GLU A 471 22.22 -12.91 9.19
CA GLU A 471 21.83 -14.24 9.63
C GLU A 471 21.10 -15.03 8.53
N SER A 472 20.94 -14.47 7.32
CA SER A 472 20.21 -15.11 6.22
C SER A 472 18.80 -15.59 6.64
N GLN A 473 18.09 -14.79 7.42
CA GLN A 473 16.77 -15.15 7.93
C GLN A 473 15.85 -13.95 8.10
N ILE A 474 14.55 -14.21 8.02
CA ILE A 474 13.49 -13.27 8.39
C ILE A 474 12.78 -13.76 9.64
N THR A 475 12.37 -12.83 10.50
CA THR A 475 11.50 -13.10 11.66
C THR A 475 10.12 -12.53 11.37
N VAL A 476 9.12 -13.41 11.31
CA VAL A 476 7.73 -13.07 11.07
C VAL A 476 6.97 -13.01 12.39
N TYR A 477 6.40 -11.85 12.71
CA TYR A 477 5.51 -11.61 13.83
C TYR A 477 4.07 -11.57 13.31
N THR A 478 3.22 -12.50 13.74
CA THR A 478 1.84 -12.65 13.21
C THR A 478 0.80 -12.15 14.21
N PHE A 479 -0.07 -11.24 13.77
CA PHE A 479 -1.10 -10.60 14.61
C PHE A 479 -2.42 -11.36 14.69
#